data_AF-A0A0D0BMQ5-F1
#
_entry.id   AF-A0A0D0BMQ5-F1
#
_cell.length_a   1.000
_cell.length_b   1.000
_cell.length_c   1.000
_cell.angle_alpha   90.00
_cell.angle_beta   90.00
_cell.angle_gamma   90.00
#
_symmetry.space_group_name_H-M   'P 1'
#
loop_
_entity.id
_entity.type
_entity.pdbx_description
1 polymer ?
#
loop_
_entity_poly.entity_id
_entity_poly.type
_entity_poly.pdbx_seq_one_letter_code
_entity_poly.pdbx_strand_id
1 'polypeptide(L)'
;MGREWEPEELKEKKMTLENAPAGRWERTKTRYQEMFNYFSEPVTTELLPPRAPPHPQAPPKQYTLLISLDDLLVTSTWDRQHGWRTAKQPGVDYFLAYISQFYELVVFTTQHSYTALPILDQLDRYNFYIEHRLFREHTRSINGEAVKDLSYLNRDLSKVILLDTNPAHVVTHPENAVIIPKWKGDPKDNGLVAVIPFLESIAIYKPPDVRPILSAYYGKDVPTEYAKLEAEGKRKHIENWMQNKGSRSNSFGSFFSVSSRSTQNAPPTYLEQKRKEAQQQYLDEQAQIAKNKDYLESLLKHEQAVIAAQAPSNIWEAIEAVRGNPKAVDEELLERLGKGGVEGVPPLPPPPPGMVVNPLVVPGQGQDGKKA
;
A
#
# COMPACT_ATOMS: atom_id res chain seq x y z
N MET A 1 -34.96 10.78 18.83
CA MET A 1 -33.60 10.77 19.42
C MET A 1 -33.42 9.77 20.58
N GLY A 2 -34.40 9.50 21.45
CA GLY A 2 -34.28 8.53 22.55
C GLY A 2 -34.96 7.17 22.34
N ARG A 3 -35.29 6.77 21.11
CA ARG A 3 -35.96 5.50 20.77
C ARG A 3 -35.07 4.30 21.07
N GLU A 4 -35.63 3.11 21.24
CA GLU A 4 -34.87 1.85 21.23
C GLU A 4 -34.10 1.66 19.92
N TRP A 5 -33.07 0.82 19.99
CA TRP A 5 -32.24 0.49 18.84
C TRP A 5 -32.98 -0.53 18.00
N GLU A 6 -33.08 -0.30 16.69
CA GLU A 6 -33.60 -1.31 15.79
C GLU A 6 -32.53 -2.39 15.53
N PRO A 7 -32.92 -3.64 15.27
CA PRO A 7 -31.97 -4.72 15.00
C PRO A 7 -31.09 -4.46 13.77
N GLU A 8 -31.58 -3.68 12.80
CA GLU A 8 -30.80 -3.25 11.63
C GLU A 8 -29.72 -2.22 12.00
N GLU A 9 -30.07 -1.20 12.80
CA GLU A 9 -29.12 -0.19 13.32
C GLU A 9 -28.02 -0.84 14.17
N LEU A 10 -28.36 -1.88 14.94
CA LEU A 10 -27.40 -2.65 15.74
C LEU A 10 -26.42 -3.45 14.87
N LYS A 11 -26.93 -4.03 13.77
CA LYS A 11 -26.12 -4.83 12.83
C LYS A 11 -25.16 -3.96 12.03
N GLU A 12 -25.62 -2.81 11.53
CA GLU A 12 -24.76 -1.83 10.84
C GLU A 12 -23.64 -1.32 11.74
N LYS A 13 -23.94 -1.12 13.03
CA LYS A 13 -22.98 -0.61 14.02
C LYS A 13 -22.11 -1.69 14.67
N LYS A 14 -22.24 -2.96 14.27
CA LYS A 14 -21.57 -4.11 14.90
C LYS A 14 -21.73 -4.12 16.44
N MET A 15 -22.87 -3.65 16.96
CA MET A 15 -23.18 -3.60 18.39
C MET A 15 -24.11 -4.75 18.79
N THR A 16 -23.83 -5.40 19.92
CA THR A 16 -24.77 -6.34 20.54
C THR A 16 -25.73 -5.61 21.48
N LEU A 17 -26.94 -6.13 21.69
CA LEU A 17 -27.93 -5.56 22.63
C LEU A 17 -27.36 -5.37 24.05
N GLU A 18 -26.37 -6.17 24.43
CA GLU A 18 -25.69 -6.09 25.74
C GLU A 18 -24.68 -4.93 25.84
N ASN A 19 -24.06 -4.53 24.72
CA ASN A 19 -23.10 -3.42 24.66
C ASN A 19 -23.74 -2.08 24.29
N ALA A 20 -25.04 -2.07 23.94
CA ALA A 20 -25.74 -0.88 23.53
C ALA A 20 -26.23 -0.05 24.74
N PRO A 21 -26.09 1.29 24.72
CA PRO A 21 -26.55 2.13 25.83
C PRO A 21 -28.06 1.98 26.04
N ALA A 22 -28.47 1.55 27.24
CA ALA A 22 -29.86 1.25 27.58
C ALA A 22 -30.66 2.51 27.95
N GLY A 23 -29.99 3.53 28.50
CA GLY A 23 -30.63 4.76 28.96
C GLY A 23 -31.19 5.61 27.81
N ARG A 24 -32.41 6.16 27.97
CA ARG A 24 -33.01 7.09 26.97
C ARG A 24 -32.11 8.30 26.71
N TRP A 25 -31.43 8.80 27.75
CA TRP A 25 -30.49 9.92 27.67
C TRP A 25 -29.19 9.55 26.95
N GLU A 26 -28.62 8.39 27.27
CA GLU A 26 -27.42 7.87 26.62
C GLU A 26 -27.67 7.65 25.12
N ARG A 27 -28.79 7.01 24.75
CA ARG A 27 -29.23 6.85 23.36
C ARG A 27 -29.40 8.19 22.63
N THR A 28 -29.96 9.18 23.32
CA THR A 28 -30.12 10.54 22.77
C THR A 28 -28.76 11.19 22.53
N LYS A 29 -27.82 11.07 23.48
CA LYS A 29 -26.47 11.61 23.38
C LYS A 29 -25.68 10.94 22.25
N THR A 30 -25.73 9.61 22.15
CA THR A 30 -25.11 8.85 21.06
C THR A 30 -25.66 9.28 19.71
N ARG A 31 -26.98 9.41 19.56
CA ARG A 31 -27.59 9.88 18.30
C ARG A 31 -27.27 11.34 17.96
N TYR A 32 -27.14 12.21 18.95
CA TYR A 32 -26.66 13.57 18.72
C TYR A 32 -25.20 13.58 18.28
N GLN A 33 -24.34 12.78 18.91
CA GLN A 33 -22.96 12.60 18.47
C GLN A 33 -22.91 12.04 17.04
N GLU A 34 -23.72 11.04 16.70
CA GLU A 34 -23.83 10.47 15.34
C GLU A 34 -24.19 11.51 14.28
N MET A 35 -25.09 12.44 14.61
CA MET A 35 -25.45 13.52 13.68
C MET A 35 -24.26 14.45 13.38
N PHE A 36 -23.32 14.59 14.33
CA PHE A 36 -22.05 15.28 14.12
C PHE A 36 -20.96 14.34 13.57
N ASN A 37 -21.08 13.03 13.77
CA ASN A 37 -20.12 12.04 13.26
C ASN A 37 -20.07 12.02 11.74
N TYR A 38 -21.19 12.29 11.05
CA TYR A 38 -21.19 12.48 9.59
C TYR A 38 -20.14 13.50 9.11
N PHE A 39 -19.80 14.51 9.93
CA PHE A 39 -18.79 15.51 9.60
C PHE A 39 -17.37 15.15 10.07
N SER A 40 -17.19 14.06 10.81
CA SER A 40 -15.91 13.70 11.45
C SER A 40 -15.43 12.27 11.18
N GLU A 41 -16.32 11.37 10.78
CA GLU A 41 -16.06 9.98 10.39
C GLU A 41 -16.00 9.87 8.86
N PRO A 42 -15.20 8.95 8.32
CA PRO A 42 -15.11 8.75 6.88
C PRO A 42 -16.45 8.26 6.32
N VAL A 43 -16.72 8.59 5.05
CA VAL A 43 -17.98 8.28 4.35
C VAL A 43 -18.19 6.76 4.19
N THR A 44 -17.13 5.95 4.29
CA THR A 44 -17.18 4.49 4.16
C THR A 44 -16.83 3.79 5.48
N THR A 45 -17.54 2.70 5.79
CA THR A 45 -17.29 1.85 6.96
C THR A 45 -15.97 1.07 6.86
N GLU A 46 -15.51 0.81 5.63
CA GLU A 46 -14.25 0.14 5.33
C GLU A 46 -13.56 0.93 4.21
N LEU A 47 -12.27 1.21 4.37
CA LEU A 47 -11.47 2.00 3.45
C LEU A 47 -10.96 1.17 2.27
N LEU A 48 -10.69 -0.11 2.50
CA LEU A 48 -10.18 -1.01 1.47
C LEU A 48 -11.15 -2.16 1.17
N PRO A 49 -11.24 -2.58 -0.10
CA PRO A 49 -11.93 -3.81 -0.44
C PRO A 49 -11.23 -5.03 0.19
N PRO A 50 -11.91 -6.18 0.30
CA PRO A 50 -11.27 -7.42 0.72
C PRO A 50 -10.10 -7.76 -0.22
N ARG A 51 -9.07 -8.41 0.30
CA ARG A 51 -7.90 -8.81 -0.51
C ARG A 51 -8.34 -9.66 -1.70
N ALA A 52 -7.87 -9.31 -2.89
CA ALA A 52 -8.08 -10.13 -4.07
C ALA A 52 -7.45 -11.52 -3.88
N PRO A 53 -8.06 -12.59 -4.43
CA PRO A 53 -7.43 -13.91 -4.40
C PRO A 53 -6.07 -13.84 -5.11
N PRO A 54 -5.02 -14.47 -4.54
CA PRO A 54 -3.70 -14.39 -5.14
C PRO A 54 -3.72 -15.02 -6.53
N HIS A 55 -3.10 -14.33 -7.50
CA HIS A 55 -2.89 -14.92 -8.82
C HIS A 55 -2.02 -16.18 -8.69
N PRO A 56 -2.25 -17.24 -9.48
CA PRO A 56 -1.53 -18.51 -9.36
C PRO A 56 0.01 -18.41 -9.48
N GLN A 57 0.51 -17.33 -10.09
CA GLN A 57 1.93 -17.09 -10.36
C GLN A 57 2.57 -16.10 -9.38
N ALA A 58 1.79 -15.38 -8.57
CA ALA A 58 2.30 -14.39 -7.62
C ALA A 58 2.14 -14.87 -6.18
N PRO A 59 3.17 -14.78 -5.32
CA PRO A 59 3.02 -15.12 -3.91
C PRO A 59 2.01 -14.19 -3.24
N PRO A 60 1.15 -14.69 -2.32
CA PRO A 60 0.20 -13.85 -1.62
C PRO A 60 0.93 -12.84 -0.72
N LYS A 61 0.64 -11.56 -0.92
CA LYS A 61 1.11 -10.47 -0.06
C LYS A 61 0.33 -10.51 1.27
N GLN A 62 1.04 -10.80 2.35
CA GLN A 62 0.43 -10.97 3.67
C GLN A 62 0.39 -9.68 4.49
N TYR A 63 1.32 -8.77 4.20
CA TYR A 63 1.50 -7.51 4.93
C TYR A 63 1.03 -6.33 4.08
N THR A 64 0.49 -5.31 4.75
CA THR A 64 0.09 -4.06 4.12
C THR A 64 1.01 -2.95 4.61
N LEU A 65 1.63 -2.23 3.68
CA LEU A 65 2.47 -1.08 3.98
C LEU A 65 1.73 0.18 3.53
N LEU A 66 1.33 0.98 4.51
CA LEU A 66 0.76 2.30 4.29
C LEU A 66 1.88 3.32 4.21
N ILE A 67 1.88 4.17 3.19
CA ILE A 67 2.96 5.13 2.95
C ILE A 67 2.37 6.54 2.83
N SER A 68 2.89 7.49 3.60
CA SER A 68 2.55 8.91 3.45
C SER A 68 3.18 9.50 2.18
N LEU A 69 2.48 10.43 1.51
CA LEU A 69 3.00 11.08 0.31
C LEU A 69 3.88 12.29 0.65
N ASP A 70 3.36 13.18 1.50
CA ASP A 70 3.98 14.46 1.86
C ASP A 70 5.22 14.29 2.74
N ASP A 71 6.29 15.01 2.38
CA ASP A 71 7.58 15.05 3.06
C ASP A 71 8.25 13.67 3.20
N LEU A 72 7.69 12.62 2.58
CA LEU A 72 8.25 11.29 2.46
C LEU A 72 8.60 11.04 0.99
N LEU A 73 7.66 10.59 0.16
CA LEU A 73 7.95 10.31 -1.26
C LEU A 73 8.20 11.58 -2.09
N VAL A 74 7.49 12.65 -1.78
CA VAL A 74 7.61 13.93 -2.48
C VAL A 74 7.61 15.09 -1.50
N THR A 75 8.18 16.21 -1.92
CA THR A 75 8.02 17.49 -1.22
C THR A 75 7.53 18.53 -2.21
N SER A 76 6.51 19.29 -1.83
CA SER A 76 5.95 20.36 -2.64
C SER A 76 6.37 21.70 -2.05
N THR A 77 7.01 22.51 -2.87
CA THR A 77 7.44 23.87 -2.52
C THR A 77 6.64 24.87 -3.35
N TRP A 78 6.29 26.02 -2.77
CA TRP A 78 5.61 27.09 -3.49
C TRP A 78 6.53 28.30 -3.63
N ASP A 79 6.60 28.83 -4.84
CA ASP A 79 7.33 30.06 -5.16
C ASP A 79 6.40 31.04 -5.92
N ARG A 80 6.58 32.35 -5.71
CA ARG A 80 5.83 33.41 -6.40
C ARG A 80 6.03 33.37 -7.92
N GLN A 81 7.21 32.99 -8.39
CA GLN A 81 7.54 33.01 -9.81
C GLN A 81 7.02 31.78 -10.56
N HIS A 82 7.09 30.61 -9.91
CA HIS A 82 6.85 29.32 -10.55
C HIS A 82 5.63 28.56 -10.02
N GLY A 83 4.96 29.10 -8.99
CA GLY A 83 3.86 28.43 -8.31
C GLY A 83 4.31 27.19 -7.53
N TRP A 84 3.42 26.20 -7.47
CA TRP A 84 3.71 24.91 -6.83
C TRP A 84 4.66 24.06 -7.67
N ARG A 85 5.73 23.58 -7.04
CA ARG A 85 6.69 22.65 -7.63
C ARG A 85 6.87 21.46 -6.70
N THR A 86 6.68 20.28 -7.25
CA THR A 86 6.85 19.02 -6.51
C THR A 86 8.18 18.39 -6.91
N ALA A 87 9.03 18.11 -5.93
CA ALA A 87 10.25 17.36 -6.09
C ALA A 87 10.05 15.92 -5.60
N LYS A 88 10.67 14.96 -6.29
CA LYS A 88 10.65 13.55 -5.93
C LYS A 88 11.85 13.19 -5.08
N GLN A 89 11.66 12.47 -3.98
CA GLN A 89 12.76 12.02 -3.14
C GLN A 89 13.68 11.05 -3.91
N PRO A 90 15.01 11.15 -3.77
CA PRO A 90 15.92 10.21 -4.37
C PRO A 90 15.59 8.76 -3.96
N GLY A 91 15.53 7.86 -4.94
CA GLY A 91 15.28 6.44 -4.70
C GLY A 91 13.81 6.04 -4.55
N VAL A 92 12.84 6.95 -4.69
CA VAL A 92 11.40 6.63 -4.61
C VAL A 92 10.96 5.57 -5.60
N ASP A 93 11.36 5.69 -6.88
CA ASP A 93 10.95 4.71 -7.90
C ASP A 93 11.45 3.31 -7.54
N TYR A 94 12.70 3.22 -7.09
CA TYR A 94 13.31 1.97 -6.64
C TYR A 94 12.62 1.44 -5.38
N PHE A 95 12.34 2.31 -4.41
CA PHE A 95 11.65 1.95 -3.18
C PHE A 95 10.28 1.32 -3.48
N LEU A 96 9.45 1.99 -4.29
CA LEU A 96 8.10 1.51 -4.63
C LEU A 96 8.17 0.17 -5.38
N ALA A 97 9.01 0.07 -6.40
CA ALA A 97 9.12 -1.12 -7.23
C ALA A 97 9.74 -2.33 -6.51
N TYR A 98 10.68 -2.08 -5.60
CA TYR A 98 11.31 -3.16 -4.82
C TYR A 98 10.40 -3.63 -3.68
N ILE A 99 9.79 -2.71 -2.95
CA ILE A 99 9.00 -3.06 -1.77
C ILE A 99 7.62 -3.64 -2.14
N SER A 100 7.08 -3.32 -3.33
CA SER A 100 5.82 -3.86 -3.83
C SER A 100 5.85 -5.37 -4.02
N GLN A 101 7.02 -5.99 -4.15
CA GLN A 101 7.18 -7.45 -4.20
C GLN A 101 6.82 -8.13 -2.87
N PHE A 102 6.95 -7.40 -1.75
CA PHE A 102 6.78 -7.93 -0.40
C PHE A 102 5.47 -7.51 0.26
N TYR A 103 5.02 -6.28 -0.02
CA TYR A 103 3.88 -5.66 0.66
C TYR A 103 2.78 -5.27 -0.33
N GLU A 104 1.53 -5.35 0.14
CA GLU A 104 0.42 -4.59 -0.45
C GLU A 104 0.67 -3.11 -0.15
N LEU A 105 1.01 -2.33 -1.18
CA LEU A 105 1.28 -0.91 -1.02
C LEU A 105 0.00 -0.09 -1.10
N VAL A 106 -0.22 0.68 -0.04
CA VAL A 106 -1.34 1.62 0.05
C VAL A 106 -0.77 3.00 0.32
N VAL A 107 -0.94 3.93 -0.60
CA VAL A 107 -0.61 5.33 -0.29
C VAL A 107 -1.72 5.89 0.57
N PHE A 108 -1.40 6.43 1.75
CA PHE A 108 -2.35 7.11 2.61
C PHE A 108 -1.85 8.51 2.90
N THR A 109 -2.37 9.50 2.18
CA THR A 109 -1.97 10.91 2.28
C THR A 109 -3.02 11.78 2.98
N THR A 110 -2.56 12.85 3.61
CA THR A 110 -3.40 13.94 4.13
C THR A 110 -3.74 15.00 3.07
N GLN A 111 -3.19 14.90 1.87
CA GLN A 111 -3.61 15.72 0.74
C GLN A 111 -4.96 15.29 0.20
N HIS A 112 -5.70 16.25 -0.37
CA HIS A 112 -6.92 15.96 -1.11
C HIS A 112 -6.63 15.19 -2.41
N SER A 113 -7.60 14.38 -2.82
CA SER A 113 -7.51 13.55 -4.02
C SER A 113 -7.12 14.33 -5.28
N TYR A 114 -7.71 15.50 -5.51
CA TYR A 114 -7.44 16.32 -6.70
C TYR A 114 -5.99 16.83 -6.80
N THR A 115 -5.27 16.94 -5.68
CA THR A 115 -3.86 17.37 -5.70
C THR A 115 -2.92 16.17 -5.77
N ALA A 116 -3.23 15.09 -5.04
CA ALA A 116 -2.36 13.95 -4.93
C ALA A 116 -2.43 13.00 -6.15
N LEU A 117 -3.60 12.85 -6.78
CA LEU A 117 -3.79 11.92 -7.91
C LEU A 117 -2.79 12.15 -9.05
N PRO A 118 -2.62 13.39 -9.59
CA PRO A 118 -1.65 13.62 -10.66
C PRO A 118 -0.21 13.31 -10.26
N ILE A 119 0.15 13.49 -8.99
CA ILE A 119 1.48 13.18 -8.47
C ILE A 119 1.67 11.65 -8.44
N LEU A 120 0.68 10.91 -7.95
CA LEU A 120 0.71 9.45 -7.88
C LEU A 120 0.74 8.81 -9.28
N ASP A 121 -0.01 9.34 -10.24
CA ASP A 121 0.02 8.87 -11.63
C ASP A 121 1.39 9.10 -12.30
N GLN A 122 2.13 10.11 -11.87
CA GLN A 122 3.50 10.32 -12.33
C GLN A 122 4.51 9.39 -11.65
N LEU A 123 4.28 9.03 -10.38
CA LEU A 123 5.14 8.10 -9.64
C LEU A 123 4.93 6.64 -10.06
N ASP A 124 3.69 6.23 -10.32
CA ASP A 124 3.32 4.88 -10.75
C ASP A 124 2.44 4.93 -12.02
N ARG A 125 3.08 5.22 -13.16
CA ARG A 125 2.41 5.42 -14.44
C ARG A 125 1.59 4.20 -14.90
N TYR A 126 2.02 3.00 -14.54
CA TYR A 126 1.40 1.76 -15.00
C TYR A 126 0.52 1.09 -13.93
N ASN A 127 0.39 1.70 -12.74
CA ASN A 127 -0.34 1.14 -11.59
C ASN A 127 0.14 -0.27 -11.21
N PHE A 128 1.46 -0.48 -11.22
CA PHE A 128 2.04 -1.79 -10.91
C PHE A 128 2.41 -1.95 -9.45
N TYR A 129 2.71 -0.84 -8.77
CA TYR A 129 3.29 -0.88 -7.45
C TYR A 129 2.26 -0.55 -6.38
N ILE A 130 1.47 0.51 -6.59
CA ILE A 130 0.48 1.02 -5.65
C ILE A 130 -0.87 0.35 -5.90
N GLU A 131 -1.35 -0.45 -4.95
CA GLU A 131 -2.63 -1.18 -5.09
C GLU A 131 -3.83 -0.30 -4.71
N HIS A 132 -3.69 0.52 -3.67
CA HIS A 132 -4.77 1.39 -3.21
C HIS A 132 -4.25 2.80 -2.86
N ARG A 133 -5.11 3.80 -3.05
CA ARG A 133 -4.79 5.21 -2.84
C ARG A 133 -5.86 5.83 -1.93
N LEU A 134 -5.43 6.25 -0.74
CA LEU A 134 -6.24 6.89 0.29
C LEU A 134 -5.77 8.34 0.46
N PHE A 135 -6.73 9.23 0.56
CA PHE A 135 -6.55 10.70 0.56
C PHE A 135 -7.13 11.34 1.83
N ARG A 136 -7.10 12.68 1.92
CA ARG A 136 -7.67 13.47 3.03
C ARG A 136 -9.10 13.08 3.36
N GLU A 137 -9.91 12.78 2.36
CA GLU A 137 -11.31 12.39 2.49
C GLU A 137 -11.50 11.09 3.30
N HIS A 138 -10.45 10.28 3.42
CA HIS A 138 -10.43 9.01 4.15
C HIS A 138 -9.84 9.13 5.56
N THR A 139 -9.34 10.31 5.93
CA THR A 139 -8.78 10.57 7.27
C THR A 139 -9.86 11.11 8.21
N ARG A 140 -9.68 10.89 9.51
CA ARG A 140 -10.53 11.50 10.54
C ARG A 140 -9.97 12.84 10.98
N SER A 141 -10.83 13.70 11.52
CA SER A 141 -10.36 14.91 12.20
C SER A 141 -10.53 14.75 13.71
N ILE A 142 -9.41 14.74 14.43
CA ILE A 142 -9.39 14.69 15.91
C ILE A 142 -8.72 15.98 16.37
N ASN A 143 -9.44 16.80 17.15
CA ASN A 143 -8.95 18.10 17.63
C ASN A 143 -8.45 19.06 16.53
N GLY A 144 -9.03 18.97 15.32
CA GLY A 144 -8.63 19.79 14.16
C GLY A 144 -7.42 19.26 13.38
N GLU A 145 -6.78 18.19 13.83
CA GLU A 145 -5.69 17.53 13.11
C GLU A 145 -6.21 16.33 12.29
N ALA A 146 -5.54 16.03 11.18
CA ALA A 146 -5.84 14.89 10.33
C ALA A 146 -5.21 13.63 10.91
N VAL A 147 -6.02 12.61 11.19
CA VAL A 147 -5.58 11.34 11.78
C VAL A 147 -5.93 10.19 10.85
N LYS A 148 -4.95 9.31 10.62
CA LYS A 148 -5.07 8.10 9.80
C LYS A 148 -5.49 6.94 10.68
N ASP A 149 -6.80 6.78 10.81
CA ASP A 149 -7.38 5.74 11.66
C ASP A 149 -7.35 4.37 10.93
N LEU A 150 -6.52 3.46 11.42
CA LEU A 150 -6.32 2.13 10.82
C LEU A 150 -7.46 1.14 11.10
N SER A 151 -8.35 1.45 12.05
CA SER A 151 -9.48 0.57 12.40
C SER A 151 -10.43 0.34 11.21
N TYR A 152 -10.48 1.27 10.27
CA TYR A 152 -11.33 1.21 9.08
C TYR A 152 -10.63 0.57 7.87
N LEU A 153 -9.36 0.15 7.98
CA LEU A 153 -8.59 -0.32 6.82
C LEU A 153 -9.06 -1.68 6.26
N ASN A 154 -9.86 -2.43 7.01
CA ASN A 154 -10.25 -3.81 6.67
C ASN A 154 -9.04 -4.74 6.45
N ARG A 155 -8.05 -4.62 7.32
CA ARG A 155 -6.84 -5.45 7.34
C ARG A 155 -6.51 -5.84 8.79
N ASP A 156 -5.84 -6.97 8.95
CA ASP A 156 -5.34 -7.40 10.25
C ASP A 156 -4.20 -6.49 10.70
N LEU A 157 -4.42 -5.73 11.79
CA LEU A 157 -3.44 -4.77 12.33
C LEU A 157 -2.13 -5.42 12.76
N SER A 158 -2.10 -6.73 13.04
CA SER A 158 -0.84 -7.44 13.31
C SER A 158 0.10 -7.50 12.08
N LYS A 159 -0.41 -7.18 10.89
CA LYS A 159 0.31 -7.23 9.61
C LYS A 159 0.28 -5.89 8.85
N VAL A 160 -0.10 -4.81 9.52
CA VAL A 160 -0.16 -3.46 8.94
C VAL A 160 0.99 -2.62 9.49
N ILE A 161 1.72 -1.95 8.61
CA ILE A 161 2.78 -1.00 8.96
C ILE A 161 2.43 0.35 8.32
N LEU A 162 2.45 1.43 9.08
CA LEU A 162 2.24 2.79 8.59
C LEU A 162 3.55 3.59 8.64
N LEU A 163 4.01 4.01 7.47
CA LEU A 163 5.18 4.85 7.29
C LEU A 163 4.75 6.30 7.13
N ASP A 164 5.08 7.13 8.11
CA ASP A 164 4.70 8.55 8.13
C ASP A 164 5.85 9.44 8.62
N THR A 165 5.70 10.74 8.44
CA THR A 165 6.66 11.75 8.91
C THR A 165 6.10 12.57 10.06
N ASN A 166 4.77 12.57 10.25
CA ASN A 166 4.11 13.33 11.30
C ASN A 166 3.49 12.41 12.37
N PRO A 167 3.94 12.49 13.64
CA PRO A 167 3.35 11.75 14.75
C PRO A 167 1.85 12.01 14.96
N ALA A 168 1.35 13.21 14.60
CA ALA A 168 -0.07 13.55 14.73
C ALA A 168 -0.98 12.62 13.91
N HIS A 169 -0.49 12.15 12.75
CA HIS A 169 -1.30 11.30 11.87
C HIS A 169 -1.54 9.91 12.46
N VAL A 170 -0.69 9.45 13.38
CA VAL A 170 -0.66 8.08 13.89
C VAL A 170 -1.17 7.95 15.32
N VAL A 171 -1.73 9.01 15.90
CA VAL A 171 -2.14 9.08 17.32
C VAL A 171 -3.07 7.93 17.73
N THR A 172 -3.89 7.43 16.81
CA THR A 172 -4.79 6.29 17.09
C THR A 172 -4.09 4.93 17.19
N HIS A 173 -2.98 4.73 16.46
CA HIS A 173 -2.31 3.42 16.32
C HIS A 173 -0.77 3.60 16.27
N PRO A 174 -0.15 4.20 17.32
CA PRO A 174 1.28 4.48 17.33
C PRO A 174 2.14 3.21 17.25
N GLU A 175 1.65 2.07 17.71
CA GLU A 175 2.33 0.77 17.68
C GLU A 175 2.46 0.16 16.28
N ASN A 176 1.66 0.63 15.32
CA ASN A 176 1.71 0.23 13.92
C ASN A 176 2.52 1.20 13.06
N ALA A 177 3.02 2.30 13.64
CA ALA A 177 3.64 3.38 12.90
C ALA A 177 5.17 3.40 13.03
N VAL A 178 5.82 3.74 11.93
CA VAL A 178 7.24 4.11 11.87
C VAL A 178 7.33 5.55 11.41
N ILE A 179 7.84 6.41 12.29
CA ILE A 179 8.02 7.83 12.00
C ILE A 179 9.42 8.06 11.44
N ILE A 180 9.50 8.52 10.20
CA ILE A 180 10.75 8.87 9.50
C ILE A 180 10.92 10.40 9.52
N PRO A 181 12.16 10.91 9.59
CA PRO A 181 12.43 12.33 9.38
C PRO A 181 11.86 12.85 8.05
N LYS A 182 11.28 14.04 8.10
CA LYS A 182 10.81 14.75 6.90
C LYS A 182 11.94 15.02 5.91
N TRP A 183 11.73 14.66 4.66
CA TRP A 183 12.63 15.00 3.56
C TRP A 183 12.43 16.47 3.15
N LYS A 184 13.52 17.23 3.11
CA LYS A 184 13.52 18.68 2.84
C LYS A 184 13.96 19.03 1.42
N GLY A 185 13.96 18.07 0.49
CA GLY A 185 14.36 18.31 -0.89
C GLY A 185 15.85 18.09 -1.19
N ASP A 186 16.65 17.56 -0.26
CA ASP A 186 18.07 17.28 -0.52
C ASP A 186 18.23 16.11 -1.51
N PRO A 187 18.88 16.31 -2.68
CA PRO A 187 19.09 15.25 -3.66
C PRO A 187 20.09 14.16 -3.22
N LYS A 188 20.86 14.39 -2.15
CA LYS A 188 21.79 13.39 -1.59
C LYS A 188 21.19 12.59 -0.43
N ASP A 189 19.93 12.85 -0.09
CA ASP A 189 19.23 12.11 0.93
C ASP A 189 19.06 10.64 0.52
N ASN A 190 19.40 9.72 1.44
CA ASN A 190 19.24 8.28 1.25
C ASN A 190 18.29 7.69 2.30
N GLY A 191 17.50 8.52 3.00
CA GLY A 191 16.70 8.10 4.15
C GLY A 191 15.68 7.02 3.77
N LEU A 192 14.97 7.20 2.64
CA LEU A 192 13.97 6.24 2.17
C LEU A 192 14.59 4.88 1.79
N VAL A 193 15.72 4.89 1.08
CA VAL A 193 16.44 3.67 0.69
C VAL A 193 17.00 2.95 1.92
N ALA A 194 17.45 3.69 2.93
CA ALA A 194 18.01 3.13 4.15
C ALA A 194 16.96 2.39 5.02
N VAL A 195 15.66 2.63 4.80
CA VAL A 195 14.56 1.93 5.50
C VAL A 195 14.23 0.57 4.86
N ILE A 196 14.57 0.37 3.59
CA ILE A 196 14.29 -0.88 2.85
C ILE A 196 14.80 -2.13 3.60
N PRO A 197 16.06 -2.18 4.08
CA PRO A 197 16.59 -3.36 4.77
C PRO A 197 15.75 -3.80 5.97
N PHE A 198 15.19 -2.84 6.70
CA PHE A 198 14.34 -3.08 7.86
C PHE A 198 12.98 -3.66 7.44
N LEU A 199 12.29 -3.01 6.50
CA LEU A 199 10.99 -3.49 6.00
C LEU A 199 11.12 -4.86 5.34
N GLU A 200 12.18 -5.07 4.57
CA GLU A 200 12.45 -6.35 3.93
C GLU A 200 12.64 -7.47 4.95
N SER A 201 13.34 -7.20 6.06
CA SER A 201 13.55 -8.20 7.12
C SER A 201 12.25 -8.71 7.73
N ILE A 202 11.28 -7.82 7.95
CA ILE A 202 9.96 -8.16 8.47
C ILE A 202 9.23 -9.08 7.47
N ALA A 203 9.27 -8.73 6.18
CA ALA A 203 8.63 -9.53 5.14
C ALA A 203 9.29 -10.91 4.94
N ILE A 204 10.62 -11.01 5.10
CA ILE A 204 11.38 -12.25 4.97
C ILE A 204 11.15 -13.18 6.17
N TYR A 205 11.27 -12.67 7.40
CA TYR A 205 11.12 -13.48 8.61
C TYR A 205 9.66 -13.81 8.94
N LYS A 206 8.70 -13.04 8.39
CA LYS A 206 7.26 -13.23 8.53
C LYS A 206 6.81 -13.41 10.00
N PRO A 207 7.10 -12.43 10.88
CA PRO A 207 6.63 -12.49 12.26
C PRO A 207 5.10 -12.49 12.32
N PRO A 208 4.47 -13.20 13.28
CA PRO A 208 3.01 -13.24 13.37
C PRO A 208 2.39 -11.87 13.70
N ASP A 209 3.14 -11.00 14.41
CA ASP A 209 2.72 -9.64 14.74
C ASP A 209 3.91 -8.68 14.61
N VAL A 210 3.72 -7.59 13.86
CA VAL A 210 4.74 -6.57 13.63
C VAL A 210 4.86 -5.57 14.79
N ARG A 211 3.81 -5.35 15.58
CA ARG A 211 3.73 -4.26 16.58
C ARG A 211 4.82 -4.31 17.65
N PRO A 212 5.19 -5.48 18.22
CA PRO A 212 6.29 -5.56 19.18
C PRO A 212 7.64 -5.20 18.56
N ILE A 213 7.84 -5.53 17.28
CA ILE A 213 9.06 -5.19 16.54
C ILE A 213 9.11 -3.68 16.35
N LEU A 214 8.04 -3.07 15.83
CA LEU A 214 7.98 -1.63 15.60
C LEU A 214 8.17 -0.83 16.90
N SER A 215 7.55 -1.27 17.99
CA SER A 215 7.65 -0.64 19.31
C SER A 215 9.10 -0.60 19.83
N ALA A 216 9.94 -1.59 19.50
CA ALA A 216 11.35 -1.60 19.91
C ALA A 216 12.20 -0.50 19.26
N TYR A 217 11.74 0.03 18.13
CA TYR A 217 12.36 1.13 17.38
C TYR A 217 11.70 2.49 17.63
N TYR A 218 10.69 2.57 18.50
CA TYR A 218 10.01 3.83 18.80
C TYR A 218 10.99 4.88 19.34
N GLY A 219 11.00 6.07 18.72
CA GLY A 219 11.89 7.17 19.07
C GLY A 219 13.37 6.98 18.68
N LYS A 220 13.70 5.91 17.94
CA LYS A 220 15.06 5.65 17.44
C LYS A 220 15.12 5.83 15.92
N ASP A 221 16.32 6.05 15.42
CA ASP A 221 16.56 6.06 13.97
C ASP A 221 16.59 4.62 13.43
N VAL A 222 15.50 4.21 12.80
CA VAL A 222 15.26 2.82 12.37
C VAL A 222 16.38 2.29 11.46
N PRO A 223 16.82 3.01 10.42
CA PRO A 223 17.88 2.53 9.54
C PRO A 223 19.20 2.28 10.26
N THR A 224 19.62 3.21 11.12
CA THR A 224 20.91 3.12 11.82
C THR A 224 20.92 1.98 12.84
N GLU A 225 19.86 1.85 13.63
CA GLU A 225 19.76 0.79 14.64
C GLU A 225 19.63 -0.60 14.01
N TYR A 226 18.83 -0.70 12.94
CA TYR A 226 18.70 -1.95 12.20
C TYR A 226 20.02 -2.37 11.53
N ALA A 227 20.77 -1.42 10.95
CA ALA A 227 22.07 -1.71 10.35
C ALA A 227 23.08 -2.28 11.37
N LYS A 228 23.09 -1.77 12.61
CA LYS A 228 23.90 -2.31 13.71
C LYS A 228 23.48 -3.74 14.05
N LEU A 229 22.18 -3.98 14.22
CA LEU A 229 21.64 -5.30 14.52
C LEU A 229 21.97 -6.32 13.43
N GLU A 230 21.86 -5.92 12.16
CA GLU A 230 22.20 -6.77 11.02
C GLU A 230 23.71 -7.12 11.02
N ALA A 231 24.58 -6.14 11.27
CA ALA A 231 26.03 -6.37 11.35
C ALA A 231 26.39 -7.33 12.50
N GLU A 232 25.76 -7.18 13.67
CA GLU A 232 25.94 -8.11 14.80
C GLU A 232 25.45 -9.53 14.46
N GLY A 233 24.28 -9.65 13.82
CA GLY A 233 23.74 -10.93 13.36
C GLY A 233 24.70 -11.64 12.39
N LYS A 234 25.27 -10.90 11.43
CA LYS A 234 26.27 -11.42 10.49
C LYS A 234 27.54 -11.88 11.20
N ARG A 235 28.05 -11.10 12.16
CA ARG A 235 29.24 -11.46 12.92
C ARG A 235 29.04 -12.77 13.70
N LYS A 236 27.89 -12.92 14.38
CA LYS A 236 27.52 -14.16 15.09
C LYS A 236 27.40 -15.35 14.15
N HIS A 237 26.81 -15.16 12.97
CA HIS A 237 26.71 -16.21 11.95
C HIS A 237 28.09 -16.69 11.48
N ILE A 238 28.99 -15.76 11.20
CA ILE A 238 30.37 -16.06 10.78
C ILE A 238 31.12 -16.80 11.90
N GLU A 239 31.00 -16.34 13.14
CA GLU A 239 31.64 -16.98 14.31
C GLU A 239 31.13 -18.41 14.51
N ASN A 240 29.80 -18.62 14.51
CA ASN A 240 29.19 -19.93 14.61
C ASN A 240 29.65 -20.86 13.48
N TRP A 241 29.78 -20.33 12.25
CA TRP A 241 30.30 -21.09 11.12
C TRP A 241 31.79 -21.47 11.28
N MET A 242 32.61 -20.55 11.79
CA MET A 242 34.03 -20.82 12.08
C MET A 242 34.20 -21.88 13.18
N GLN A 243 33.40 -21.80 14.26
CA GLN A 243 33.40 -22.80 15.33
C GLN A 243 32.98 -24.18 14.81
N ASN A 244 31.91 -24.25 14.02
CA ASN A 244 31.41 -25.50 13.44
C ASN A 244 32.36 -26.13 12.42
N LYS A 245 33.20 -25.33 11.73
CA LYS A 245 34.28 -25.83 10.87
C LYS A 245 35.35 -26.59 11.65
N GLY A 246 35.65 -26.18 12.88
CA GLY A 246 36.62 -26.87 13.75
C GLY A 246 36.13 -28.22 14.29
N SER A 247 34.81 -28.45 14.34
CA SER A 247 34.22 -29.67 14.92
C SER A 247 33.94 -30.80 13.91
N ARG A 248 34.03 -30.57 12.60
CA ARG A 248 33.73 -31.57 11.55
C ARG A 248 34.98 -32.26 10.95
N SER A 249 36.03 -32.42 11.74
CA SER A 249 37.19 -33.26 11.42
C SER A 249 36.96 -34.71 11.86
N ASN A 250 36.03 -35.42 11.20
CA ASN A 250 36.03 -36.89 11.08
C ASN A 250 34.89 -37.36 10.15
N SER A 251 35.03 -37.16 8.83
CA SER A 251 34.54 -38.16 7.89
C SER A 251 35.22 -38.02 6.53
N PHE A 252 35.76 -39.15 6.11
CA PHE A 252 36.60 -39.47 4.97
C PHE A 252 35.92 -39.10 3.63
N GLY A 253 36.38 -38.04 2.95
CA GLY A 253 35.77 -37.64 1.66
C GLY A 253 36.36 -36.43 0.94
N SER A 254 37.58 -35.99 1.26
CA SER A 254 38.21 -34.84 0.62
C SER A 254 39.43 -35.27 -0.20
N PHE A 255 39.21 -35.69 -1.45
CA PHE A 255 40.28 -35.92 -2.42
C PHE A 255 40.03 -35.29 -3.80
N PHE A 256 39.14 -34.30 -3.89
CA PHE A 256 39.01 -33.44 -5.08
C PHE A 256 38.55 -32.03 -4.70
N SER A 257 39.46 -31.18 -4.20
CA SER A 257 39.29 -29.72 -4.27
C SER A 257 40.63 -29.01 -4.03
N VAL A 258 41.50 -29.04 -5.04
CA VAL A 258 42.61 -28.08 -5.15
C VAL A 258 42.35 -27.25 -6.39
N SER A 259 41.66 -26.13 -6.21
CA SER A 259 41.69 -24.97 -7.11
C SER A 259 41.18 -23.73 -6.40
N SER A 260 42.05 -22.72 -6.34
CA SER A 260 41.85 -21.35 -5.86
C SER A 260 41.76 -21.11 -4.35
N ARG A 261 42.88 -20.61 -3.82
CA ARG A 261 42.92 -19.80 -2.61
C ARG A 261 42.05 -18.56 -2.80
N SER A 262 40.80 -18.59 -2.33
CA SER A 262 40.19 -17.42 -1.72
C SER A 262 40.13 -17.68 -0.22
N THR A 263 40.90 -16.94 0.56
CA THR A 263 40.45 -16.68 1.92
C THR A 263 39.16 -15.88 1.78
N GLN A 264 38.06 -16.21 2.48
CA GLN A 264 37.21 -15.22 3.22
C GLN A 264 35.68 -15.38 3.21
N ASN A 265 35.01 -16.08 2.29
CA ASN A 265 33.55 -15.93 2.21
C ASN A 265 32.79 -17.01 3.01
N ALA A 266 32.29 -16.63 4.21
CA ALA A 266 31.27 -17.39 4.93
C ALA A 266 30.01 -17.55 4.07
N PRO A 267 29.23 -18.64 4.21
CA PRO A 267 28.01 -18.82 3.45
C PRO A 267 27.04 -17.65 3.75
N PRO A 268 26.38 -17.08 2.73
CA PRO A 268 25.48 -15.95 2.92
C PRO A 268 24.40 -16.30 3.92
N THR A 269 24.05 -15.33 4.76
CA THR A 269 22.97 -15.47 5.75
C THR A 269 21.65 -15.73 5.02
N TYR A 270 20.67 -16.39 5.67
CA TYR A 270 19.35 -16.62 5.08
C TYR A 270 18.72 -15.35 4.47
N LEU A 271 18.81 -14.24 5.21
CA LEU A 271 18.33 -12.94 4.77
C LEU A 271 19.10 -12.39 3.56
N GLU A 272 20.41 -12.64 3.44
CA GLU A 272 21.20 -12.24 2.26
C GLU A 272 20.86 -13.07 1.03
N GLN A 273 20.59 -14.37 1.20
CA GLN A 273 20.14 -15.23 0.12
C GLN A 273 18.79 -14.75 -0.43
N LYS A 274 17.85 -14.45 0.47
CA LYS A 274 16.51 -13.94 0.10
C LYS A 274 16.56 -12.56 -0.54
N ARG A 275 17.41 -11.67 -0.04
CA ARG A 275 17.72 -10.39 -0.69
C ARG A 275 18.16 -10.56 -2.12
N LYS A 276 19.12 -11.47 -2.35
CA LYS A 276 19.65 -11.72 -3.70
C LYS A 276 18.57 -12.23 -4.65
N GLU A 277 17.71 -13.13 -4.18
CA GLU A 277 16.56 -13.63 -4.93
C GLU A 277 15.59 -12.50 -5.31
N ALA A 278 15.21 -11.65 -4.35
CA ALA A 278 14.32 -10.51 -4.59
C ALA A 278 14.94 -9.45 -5.53
N GLN A 279 16.25 -9.20 -5.42
CA GLN A 279 16.93 -8.30 -6.36
C GLN A 279 16.96 -8.86 -7.79
N GLN A 280 17.09 -10.18 -7.93
CA GLN A 280 17.00 -10.83 -9.25
C GLN A 280 15.58 -10.69 -9.82
N GLN A 281 14.55 -10.95 -9.01
CA GLN A 281 13.15 -10.76 -9.40
C GLN A 281 12.87 -9.32 -9.84
N TYR A 282 13.32 -8.33 -9.07
CA TYR A 282 13.23 -6.91 -9.44
C TYR A 282 13.87 -6.63 -10.82
N LEU A 283 15.09 -7.10 -11.06
CA LEU A 283 15.79 -6.86 -12.33
C LEU A 283 15.08 -7.53 -13.51
N ASP A 284 14.55 -8.73 -13.30
CA ASP A 284 13.80 -9.46 -14.32
C ASP A 284 12.48 -8.73 -14.65
N GLU A 285 11.76 -8.24 -13.66
CA GLU A 285 10.54 -7.42 -13.83
C GLU A 285 10.84 -6.12 -14.58
N GLN A 286 11.88 -5.38 -14.20
CA GLN A 286 12.27 -4.16 -14.91
C GLN A 286 12.67 -4.44 -16.36
N ALA A 287 13.35 -5.57 -16.62
CA ALA A 287 13.69 -5.99 -17.97
C ALA A 287 12.43 -6.36 -18.80
N GLN A 288 11.41 -6.95 -18.19
CA GLN A 288 10.14 -7.24 -18.84
C GLN A 288 9.35 -5.96 -19.15
N ILE A 289 9.28 -5.03 -18.20
CA ILE A 289 8.63 -3.72 -18.40
C ILE A 289 9.33 -2.96 -19.54
N ALA A 290 10.66 -2.96 -19.56
CA ALA A 290 11.44 -2.31 -20.61
C ALA A 290 11.19 -2.92 -21.99
N LYS A 291 11.09 -4.26 -22.09
CA LYS A 291 10.77 -4.98 -23.34
C LYS A 291 9.36 -4.67 -23.85
N ASN A 292 8.40 -4.52 -22.94
CA ASN A 292 6.99 -4.36 -23.28
C ASN A 292 6.50 -2.91 -23.19
N LYS A 293 7.40 -1.93 -23.15
CA LYS A 293 7.08 -0.52 -22.93
C LYS A 293 6.08 0.04 -23.94
N ASP A 294 6.27 -0.24 -25.23
CA ASP A 294 5.40 0.27 -26.29
C ASP A 294 3.96 -0.26 -26.15
N TYR A 295 3.84 -1.52 -25.73
CA TYR A 295 2.55 -2.13 -25.44
C TYR A 295 1.86 -1.46 -24.25
N LEU A 296 2.61 -1.21 -23.18
CA LEU A 296 2.10 -0.50 -22.00
C LEU A 296 1.64 0.92 -22.30
N GLU A 297 2.38 1.64 -23.14
CA GLU A 297 1.97 2.97 -23.59
C GLU A 297 0.70 2.92 -24.44
N SER A 298 0.52 1.88 -25.26
CA SER A 298 -0.72 1.68 -26.03
C SER A 298 -1.92 1.38 -25.13
N LEU A 299 -1.73 0.57 -24.08
CA LEU A 299 -2.75 0.29 -23.08
C LEU A 299 -3.19 1.56 -22.34
N LEU A 300 -2.22 2.37 -21.89
CA LEU A 300 -2.50 3.60 -21.17
C LEU A 300 -3.26 4.62 -22.04
N LYS A 301 -2.89 4.76 -23.32
CA LYS A 301 -3.62 5.64 -24.27
C LYS A 301 -5.04 5.15 -24.49
N HIS A 302 -5.23 3.84 -24.61
CA HIS A 302 -6.56 3.26 -24.75
C HIS A 302 -7.42 3.52 -23.52
N GLU A 303 -6.88 3.31 -22.32
CA GLU A 303 -7.57 3.61 -21.06
C GLU A 303 -7.98 5.09 -20.96
N GLN A 304 -7.07 6.00 -21.29
CA GLN A 304 -7.37 7.43 -21.34
C GLN A 304 -8.49 7.76 -22.33
N ALA A 305 -8.51 7.12 -23.50
CA ALA A 305 -9.56 7.30 -24.49
C ALA A 305 -10.92 6.75 -23.99
N VAL A 306 -10.92 5.60 -23.29
CA VAL A 306 -12.13 5.04 -22.68
C VAL A 306 -12.67 5.96 -21.57
N ILE A 307 -11.79 6.44 -20.68
CA ILE A 307 -12.17 7.36 -19.60
C ILE A 307 -12.71 8.67 -20.19
N ALA A 308 -12.05 9.22 -21.21
CA ALA A 308 -12.51 10.44 -21.89
C ALA A 308 -13.87 10.25 -22.60
N ALA A 309 -14.11 9.07 -23.17
CA ALA A 309 -15.39 8.74 -23.80
C ALA A 309 -16.52 8.49 -22.77
N GLN A 310 -16.17 8.05 -21.56
CA GLN A 310 -17.10 7.84 -20.45
C GLN A 310 -17.32 9.09 -19.59
N ALA A 311 -16.49 10.13 -19.75
CA ALA A 311 -16.65 11.37 -19.01
C ALA A 311 -17.97 12.04 -19.42
N PRO A 312 -18.87 12.36 -18.47
CA PRO A 312 -20.13 13.00 -18.78
C PRO A 312 -19.85 14.33 -19.48
N SER A 313 -20.47 14.52 -20.63
CA SER A 313 -20.15 15.62 -21.54
C SER A 313 -20.54 16.99 -20.96
N ASN A 314 -21.42 17.01 -19.95
CA ASN A 314 -21.95 18.22 -19.32
C ASN A 314 -22.19 18.06 -17.81
N ILE A 315 -22.06 19.16 -17.06
CA ILE A 315 -22.38 19.25 -15.61
C ILE A 315 -23.83 18.84 -15.33
N TRP A 316 -24.74 19.11 -16.26
CA TRP A 316 -26.16 18.72 -16.17
C TRP A 316 -26.36 17.20 -16.22
N GLU A 317 -25.59 16.51 -17.05
CA GLU A 317 -25.63 15.05 -17.23
C GLU A 317 -25.07 14.33 -15.99
N ALA A 318 -24.02 14.90 -15.39
CA ALA A 318 -23.49 14.46 -14.09
C ALA A 318 -24.49 14.65 -12.93
N ILE A 319 -25.30 15.71 -12.96
CA ILE A 319 -26.36 15.96 -11.97
C ILE A 319 -27.55 15.01 -12.18
N GLU A 320 -27.91 14.68 -13.42
CA GLU A 320 -28.98 13.72 -13.73
C GLU A 320 -28.61 12.27 -13.36
N ALA A 321 -27.34 11.87 -13.55
CA ALA A 321 -26.84 10.57 -13.09
C ALA A 321 -26.94 10.40 -11.56
N VAL A 322 -26.81 11.50 -10.80
CA VAL A 322 -26.99 11.52 -9.34
C VAL A 322 -28.47 11.56 -8.94
N ARG A 323 -29.38 11.94 -9.85
CA ARG A 323 -30.83 12.07 -9.59
C ARG A 323 -31.66 10.86 -10.07
N GLY A 324 -31.08 10.01 -10.93
CA GLY A 324 -31.72 8.83 -11.51
C GLY A 324 -31.62 7.57 -10.64
N ASN A 325 -32.55 6.64 -10.86
CA ASN A 325 -32.61 5.36 -10.16
C ASN A 325 -31.44 4.46 -10.62
N PRO A 326 -30.49 4.09 -9.74
CA PRO A 326 -29.19 3.52 -10.14
C PRO A 326 -29.28 2.18 -10.90
N LYS A 327 -30.37 1.42 -10.74
CA LYS A 327 -30.51 0.06 -11.29
C LYS A 327 -30.67 -0.03 -12.81
N ALA A 328 -31.15 1.03 -13.48
CA ALA A 328 -31.40 0.99 -14.93
C ALA A 328 -30.13 1.28 -15.76
N VAL A 329 -29.20 2.07 -15.20
CA VAL A 329 -27.97 2.48 -15.87
C VAL A 329 -26.97 1.31 -15.88
N ASP A 330 -26.97 0.47 -14.84
CA ASP A 330 -26.07 -0.67 -14.70
C ASP A 330 -26.37 -1.81 -15.70
N GLU A 331 -27.65 -2.07 -16.02
CA GLU A 331 -28.04 -3.12 -17.01
C GLU A 331 -27.71 -2.72 -18.46
N GLU A 332 -27.93 -1.45 -18.82
CA GLU A 332 -27.60 -0.93 -20.16
C GLU A 332 -26.07 -0.83 -20.36
N LEU A 333 -25.32 -0.52 -19.30
CA LEU A 333 -23.85 -0.57 -19.29
C LEU A 333 -23.31 -1.99 -19.45
N LEU A 334 -23.93 -2.98 -18.79
CA LEU A 334 -23.55 -4.39 -18.91
C LEU A 334 -23.82 -4.94 -20.32
N GLU A 335 -24.90 -4.49 -20.97
CA GLU A 335 -25.21 -4.88 -22.34
C GLU A 335 -24.24 -4.27 -23.37
N ARG A 336 -23.77 -3.03 -23.13
CA ARG A 336 -22.74 -2.35 -23.94
C ARG A 336 -21.33 -2.94 -23.70
N LEU A 337 -21.00 -3.35 -22.48
CA LEU A 337 -19.75 -4.04 -22.15
C LEU A 337 -19.67 -5.47 -22.73
N GLY A 338 -20.83 -6.13 -22.90
CA GLY A 338 -20.92 -7.48 -23.46
C GLY A 338 -20.78 -7.57 -24.99
N LYS A 339 -20.89 -6.44 -25.71
CA LYS A 339 -20.88 -6.40 -27.18
C LYS A 339 -19.92 -5.34 -27.74
N GLY A 340 -18.63 -5.59 -27.59
CA GLY A 340 -17.60 -4.98 -28.44
C GLY A 340 -17.23 -3.55 -28.03
N GLY A 341 -16.03 -3.14 -28.44
CA GLY A 341 -15.34 -1.97 -27.91
C GLY A 341 -16.15 -0.67 -27.94
N VAL A 342 -15.78 0.25 -27.04
CA VAL A 342 -16.33 1.61 -26.97
C VAL A 342 -16.27 2.24 -28.36
N GLU A 343 -17.40 2.72 -28.89
CA GLU A 343 -17.46 3.36 -30.21
C GLU A 343 -16.42 4.49 -30.30
N GLY A 344 -15.53 4.42 -31.30
CA GLY A 344 -14.48 5.41 -31.52
C GLY A 344 -13.14 5.14 -30.84
N VAL A 345 -13.00 4.07 -30.04
CA VAL A 345 -11.72 3.68 -29.43
C VAL A 345 -11.04 2.57 -30.25
N PRO A 346 -9.78 2.74 -30.70
CA PRO A 346 -9.08 1.72 -31.49
C PRO A 346 -8.86 0.45 -30.66
N PRO A 347 -8.94 -0.76 -31.25
CA PRO A 347 -8.79 -2.02 -30.51
C PRO A 347 -7.39 -2.16 -29.92
N LEU A 348 -7.33 -2.71 -28.70
CA LEU A 348 -6.07 -3.00 -28.02
C LEU A 348 -5.24 -4.03 -28.80
N PRO A 349 -3.91 -3.85 -28.92
CA PRO A 349 -3.04 -4.91 -29.42
C PRO A 349 -3.10 -6.14 -28.48
N PRO A 350 -2.83 -7.35 -28.99
CA PRO A 350 -2.78 -8.54 -28.16
C PRO A 350 -1.60 -8.46 -27.15
N PRO A 351 -1.76 -8.95 -25.91
CA PRO A 351 -0.70 -8.92 -24.91
C PRO A 351 0.50 -9.78 -25.35
N PRO A 352 1.73 -9.33 -25.10
CA PRO A 352 2.91 -10.14 -25.36
C PRO A 352 2.93 -11.40 -24.46
N PRO A 353 3.48 -12.53 -24.94
CA PRO A 353 3.47 -13.79 -24.20
C PRO A 353 4.17 -13.66 -22.84
N GLY A 354 3.47 -14.03 -21.76
CA GLY A 354 3.96 -13.98 -20.38
C GLY A 354 3.65 -12.69 -19.63
N MET A 355 3.00 -11.70 -20.25
CA MET A 355 2.62 -10.45 -19.58
C MET A 355 1.26 -10.59 -18.87
N VAL A 356 1.28 -10.55 -17.55
CA VAL A 356 0.06 -10.54 -16.73
C VAL A 356 -0.38 -9.09 -16.55
N VAL A 357 -1.52 -8.74 -17.14
CA VAL A 357 -2.16 -7.44 -16.90
C VAL A 357 -3.12 -7.66 -15.73
N ASN A 358 -2.90 -6.97 -14.60
CA ASN A 358 -3.89 -6.96 -13.53
C ASN A 358 -5.20 -6.39 -14.11
N PRO A 359 -6.33 -7.10 -14.03
CA PRO A 359 -7.60 -6.51 -14.41
C PRO A 359 -7.85 -5.32 -13.48
N LEU A 360 -7.99 -4.13 -14.06
CA LEU A 360 -8.27 -2.90 -13.33
C LEU A 360 -9.51 -3.11 -12.45
N VAL A 361 -9.39 -2.71 -11.19
CA VAL A 361 -10.54 -2.55 -10.29
C VAL A 361 -11.41 -1.45 -10.88
N VAL A 362 -12.52 -1.84 -11.50
CA VAL A 362 -13.54 -0.90 -11.94
C VAL A 362 -14.10 -0.23 -10.68
N PRO A 363 -14.06 1.11 -10.55
CA PRO A 363 -14.67 1.78 -9.41
C PRO A 363 -16.19 1.63 -9.55
N GLY A 364 -16.80 0.72 -8.79
CA GLY A 364 -18.26 0.58 -8.75
C GLY A 364 -18.85 -0.81 -8.53
N GLN A 365 -18.08 -1.90 -8.57
CA GLN A 365 -18.66 -3.22 -8.27
C GLN A 365 -18.78 -3.45 -6.76
N GLY A 366 -19.87 -2.95 -6.18
CA GLY A 366 -20.45 -3.57 -4.99
C GLY A 366 -20.84 -4.99 -5.34
N GLN A 367 -20.14 -5.98 -4.79
CA GLN A 367 -20.55 -7.38 -4.90
C GLN A 367 -21.84 -7.55 -4.10
N ASP A 368 -22.97 -7.56 -4.81
CA ASP A 368 -24.21 -8.11 -4.30
C ASP A 368 -23.96 -9.57 -3.89
N GLY A 369 -23.90 -9.79 -2.58
CA GLY A 369 -23.90 -11.11 -2.00
C GLY A 369 -25.16 -11.84 -2.43
N LYS A 370 -25.01 -12.76 -3.40
CA LYS A 370 -25.98 -13.83 -3.64
C LYS A 370 -26.17 -14.58 -2.33
N LYS A 371 -27.34 -14.36 -1.72
CA LYS A 371 -27.92 -15.25 -0.73
C LYS A 371 -28.06 -16.63 -1.37
N ALA A 372 -27.41 -17.62 -0.77
CA ALA A 372 -27.89 -19.00 -0.75
C ALA A 372 -28.68 -19.18 0.55
#